data_AF-A0A2M7QRM4-F1
#
_entry.id   AF-A0A2M7QRM4-F1
#
_cell.length_a   1.000
_cell.length_b   1.000
_cell.length_c   1.000
_cell.angle_alpha   90.00
_cell.angle_beta   90.00
_cell.angle_gamma   90.00
#
_symmetry.space_group_name_H-M   'P 1'
#
loop_
_entity.id
_entity.type
_entity.pdbx_description
1 polymer ?
#
loop_
_entity_poly.entity_id
_entity_poly.type
_entity_poly.pdbx_seq_one_letter_code
_entity_poly.pdbx_strand_id
1 'polypeptide(L)'
;MQPAALSQRITVIQGEWVVSRDPEMVLTTVLGSCVAACIRDPQAGVGGMNHFLLPDGGEAAKRGEAERYGVHLMELLVNGLLKQGARRDRLEAKLFGGCAFMSGRYAVGARNVAFAEKFLRDEGIAYLGGSVGGAQGRRIEYWPASGRARQIMLQADAPPPPPPPPAPRAPVGEVELF
;
A
#
# COMPACT_ATOMS: atom_id res chain seq x y z
N MET A 1 -9.70 34.62 11.99
CA MET A 1 -9.33 33.20 12.02
C MET A 1 -10.50 32.39 11.47
N GLN A 2 -10.39 31.85 10.25
CA GLN A 2 -11.34 30.83 9.78
C GLN A 2 -11.08 29.54 10.56
N PRO A 3 -12.12 28.80 11.00
CA PRO A 3 -11.92 27.50 11.61
C PRO A 3 -11.26 26.58 10.58
N ALA A 4 -10.20 25.87 10.99
CA ALA A 4 -9.60 24.83 10.17
C ALA A 4 -10.68 23.80 9.85
N ALA A 5 -11.04 23.65 8.57
CA ALA A 5 -11.95 22.60 8.14
C ALA A 5 -11.40 21.26 8.62
N LEU A 6 -12.23 20.45 9.27
CA LEU A 6 -11.85 19.10 9.66
C LEU A 6 -11.62 18.30 8.38
N SER A 7 -10.35 18.07 8.02
CA SER A 7 -9.99 17.26 6.86
C SER A 7 -10.60 15.86 7.00
N GLN A 8 -11.53 15.51 6.10
CA GLN A 8 -12.21 14.22 6.10
C GLN A 8 -11.19 13.14 5.73
N ARG A 9 -10.95 12.20 6.65
CA ARG A 9 -9.94 11.15 6.47
C ARG A 9 -10.60 9.79 6.32
N ILE A 10 -10.26 9.09 5.23
CA ILE A 10 -10.76 7.75 4.95
C ILE A 10 -9.58 6.78 4.85
N THR A 11 -9.65 5.70 5.60
CA THR A 11 -8.70 4.59 5.46
C THR A 11 -9.15 3.69 4.32
N VAL A 12 -8.29 3.47 3.33
CA VAL A 12 -8.53 2.52 2.23
C VAL A 12 -7.83 1.23 2.58
N ILE A 13 -8.59 0.18 2.86
CA ILE A 13 -8.03 -1.14 3.20
C ILE A 13 -7.85 -1.99 1.95
N GLN A 14 -7.14 -3.12 2.09
CA GLN A 14 -6.89 -4.04 0.98
C GLN A 14 -8.21 -4.48 0.33
N GLY A 15 -8.27 -4.41 -1.00
CA GLY A 15 -9.46 -4.77 -1.78
C GLY A 15 -10.43 -3.60 -2.00
N GLU A 16 -10.15 -2.43 -1.45
CA GLU A 16 -10.97 -1.24 -1.62
C GLU A 16 -10.35 -0.21 -2.57
N TRP A 17 -11.21 0.69 -3.02
CA TRP A 17 -10.86 1.88 -3.76
C TRP A 17 -11.79 3.03 -3.35
N VAL A 18 -11.28 4.25 -3.36
CA VAL A 18 -12.04 5.46 -3.05
C VAL A 18 -11.69 6.54 -4.06
N VAL A 19 -12.70 7.27 -4.54
CA VAL A 19 -12.56 8.45 -5.40
C VAL A 19 -13.22 9.64 -4.72
N SER A 20 -12.58 10.80 -4.79
CA SER A 20 -13.10 12.05 -4.25
C SER A 20 -12.67 13.26 -5.07
N ARG A 21 -13.54 14.27 -5.05
CA ARG A 21 -13.31 15.63 -5.56
C ARG A 21 -13.11 16.65 -4.44
N ASP A 22 -13.30 16.22 -3.20
CA ASP A 22 -13.18 17.09 -2.03
C ASP A 22 -11.70 17.50 -1.86
N PRO A 23 -11.38 18.81 -1.92
CA PRO A 23 -10.02 19.30 -1.76
C PRO A 23 -9.42 19.01 -0.38
N GLU A 24 -10.26 18.83 0.64
CA GLU A 24 -9.85 18.59 2.03
C GLU A 24 -9.78 17.09 2.38
N MET A 25 -10.15 16.20 1.45
CA MET A 25 -10.12 14.77 1.68
C MET A 25 -8.68 14.23 1.77
N VAL A 26 -8.46 13.33 2.73
CA VAL A 26 -7.24 12.56 2.88
C VAL A 26 -7.55 11.08 2.83
N LEU A 27 -7.03 10.39 1.83
CA LEU A 27 -7.05 8.93 1.75
C LEU A 27 -5.78 8.40 2.44
N THR A 28 -5.93 7.48 3.39
CA THR A 28 -4.80 6.90 4.13
C THR A 28 -4.76 5.40 3.97
N THR A 29 -3.56 4.82 3.92
CA THR A 29 -3.40 3.38 3.98
C THR A 29 -2.01 2.98 4.49
N VAL A 30 -1.86 1.73 4.94
CA VAL A 30 -0.58 1.15 5.37
C VAL A 30 -0.20 0.05 4.39
N LEU A 31 1.02 0.11 3.87
CA LEU A 31 1.49 -0.76 2.80
C LEU A 31 2.74 -1.53 3.21
N GLY A 32 2.67 -2.84 3.03
CA GLY A 32 3.81 -3.76 3.05
C GLY A 32 4.15 -4.17 1.60
N SER A 33 4.00 -5.46 1.29
CA SER A 33 4.15 -5.98 -0.08
C SER A 33 3.01 -5.59 -1.03
N CYS A 34 1.86 -5.19 -0.50
CA CYS A 34 0.75 -4.62 -1.27
C CYS A 34 1.13 -3.28 -1.92
N VAL A 35 0.37 -2.87 -2.93
CA VAL A 35 0.57 -1.61 -3.65
C VAL A 35 -0.71 -0.80 -3.64
N ALA A 36 -0.56 0.51 -3.45
CA ALA A 36 -1.62 1.49 -3.70
C ALA A 36 -1.31 2.26 -4.97
N ALA A 37 -2.30 2.32 -5.88
CA ALA A 37 -2.29 3.26 -6.99
C ALA A 37 -3.11 4.48 -6.62
N CYS A 38 -2.47 5.64 -6.65
CA CYS A 38 -3.09 6.95 -6.46
C CYS A 38 -3.20 7.61 -7.82
N ILE A 39 -4.41 7.73 -8.37
CA ILE A 39 -4.64 8.23 -9.74
C ILE A 39 -5.52 9.48 -9.67
N ARG A 40 -5.24 10.49 -10.51
CA ARG A 40 -6.05 11.71 -10.59
C ARG A 40 -6.10 12.29 -12.00
N ASP A 41 -7.10 13.13 -12.25
CA ASP A 41 -7.08 14.13 -13.31
C ASP A 41 -6.82 15.51 -12.66
N PRO A 42 -5.68 16.17 -12.98
CA PRO A 42 -5.31 17.43 -12.36
C PRO A 42 -6.22 18.60 -12.74
N GLN A 43 -6.84 18.57 -13.91
CA GLN A 43 -7.70 19.66 -14.39
C GLN A 43 -9.12 19.53 -13.82
N ALA A 44 -9.63 18.30 -13.72
CA ALA A 44 -10.96 18.05 -13.15
C ALA A 44 -10.98 18.14 -11.61
N GLY A 45 -9.81 18.14 -10.96
CA GLY A 45 -9.68 18.19 -9.50
C GLY A 45 -10.24 16.94 -8.82
N VAL A 46 -10.17 15.80 -9.51
CA VAL A 46 -10.68 14.51 -9.02
C VAL A 46 -9.56 13.50 -8.95
N GLY A 47 -9.51 12.74 -7.87
CA GLY A 47 -8.53 11.69 -7.69
C GLY A 47 -9.05 10.58 -6.80
N GLY A 48 -8.24 9.54 -6.67
CA GLY A 48 -8.57 8.41 -5.84
C GLY A 48 -7.37 7.54 -5.54
N MET A 49 -7.60 6.55 -4.68
CA MET A 49 -6.61 5.58 -4.26
C MET A 49 -7.27 4.21 -4.20
N ASN A 50 -6.56 3.18 -4.67
CA ASN A 50 -6.88 1.80 -4.35
C ASN A 50 -5.80 1.19 -3.44
N HIS A 51 -6.08 -0.01 -2.93
CA HIS A 51 -5.10 -0.83 -2.24
C HIS A 51 -5.27 -2.27 -2.70
N PHE A 52 -4.32 -2.78 -3.49
CA PHE A 52 -4.37 -4.14 -3.99
C PHE A 52 -3.19 -4.98 -3.53
N LEU A 53 -3.44 -6.29 -3.43
CA LEU A 53 -2.45 -7.33 -3.25
C LEU A 53 -2.83 -8.44 -4.21
N LEU A 54 -1.94 -8.78 -5.14
CA LEU A 54 -2.20 -9.91 -6.03
C LEU A 54 -2.13 -11.20 -5.20
N PRO A 55 -3.13 -12.08 -5.29
CA PRO A 55 -3.11 -13.35 -4.57
C PRO A 55 -1.87 -14.17 -4.95
N ASP A 56 -1.25 -14.81 -3.96
CA ASP A 56 -0.14 -15.74 -4.21
C ASP A 56 -0.68 -17.03 -4.82
N GLY A 57 -0.61 -17.11 -6.14
CA GLY A 57 -0.96 -18.30 -6.90
C GLY A 57 0.26 -19.20 -7.09
N GLY A 58 0.17 -20.46 -6.65
CA GLY A 58 1.07 -21.51 -7.14
C GLY A 58 0.90 -21.77 -8.66
N GLU A 59 1.90 -22.46 -9.23
CA GLU A 59 2.08 -22.92 -10.63
C GLU A 59 0.99 -22.50 -11.64
N ALA A 60 1.34 -21.48 -12.44
CA ALA A 60 0.81 -21.04 -13.75
C ALA A 60 -0.72 -20.81 -13.93
N ALA A 61 -1.60 -21.72 -13.52
CA ALA A 61 -3.05 -21.61 -13.75
C ALA A 61 -3.71 -20.49 -12.91
N LYS A 62 -3.11 -20.12 -11.77
CA LYS A 62 -3.61 -19.06 -10.87
C LYS A 62 -3.08 -17.66 -11.19
N ARG A 63 -2.09 -17.53 -12.08
CA ARG A 63 -1.52 -16.23 -12.45
C ARG A 63 -2.55 -15.34 -13.15
N GLY A 64 -3.35 -15.91 -14.05
CA GLY A 64 -4.42 -15.19 -14.74
C GLY A 64 -5.54 -14.71 -13.80
N GLU A 65 -5.82 -15.43 -12.71
CA GLU A 65 -6.78 -14.97 -11.69
C GLU A 65 -6.23 -13.80 -10.87
N ALA A 66 -4.96 -13.89 -10.47
CA ALA A 66 -4.30 -12.81 -9.75
C ALA A 66 -4.25 -11.52 -10.57
N GLU A 67 -3.83 -11.62 -11.83
CA GLU A 67 -3.78 -10.46 -12.74
C GLU A 67 -5.19 -9.91 -13.00
N ARG A 68 -6.21 -10.75 -13.21
CA ARG A 68 -7.60 -10.28 -13.35
C ARG A 68 -8.11 -9.54 -12.13
N TYR A 69 -7.76 -10.00 -10.92
CA TYR A 69 -8.12 -9.30 -9.69
C TYR A 69 -7.46 -7.92 -9.59
N GLY A 70 -6.17 -7.83 -9.89
CA GLY A 70 -5.45 -6.56 -9.93
C GLY A 70 -6.04 -5.61 -10.97
N VAL A 71 -6.34 -6.12 -12.17
CA VAL A 71 -6.94 -5.33 -13.27
C VAL A 71 -8.30 -4.82 -12.82
N HIS A 72 -9.13 -5.66 -12.21
CA HIS A 72 -10.44 -5.27 -11.72
C HIS A 72 -10.38 -4.09 -10.74
N LEU A 73 -9.48 -4.10 -9.75
CA LEU A 73 -9.34 -2.97 -8.81
C LEU A 73 -8.80 -1.69 -9.45
N MET A 74 -7.91 -1.81 -10.44
CA MET A 74 -7.41 -0.66 -11.18
C MET A 74 -8.51 -0.06 -12.07
N GLU A 75 -9.28 -0.90 -12.76
CA GLU A 75 -10.42 -0.49 -13.58
C GLU A 75 -11.53 0.15 -12.75
N LEU A 76 -11.85 -0.40 -11.58
CA LEU A 76 -12.84 0.19 -10.66
C LEU A 76 -12.45 1.62 -10.28
N LEU A 77 -11.19 1.84 -9.92
CA LEU A 77 -10.66 3.16 -9.61
C LEU A 77 -10.74 4.10 -10.81
N VAL A 78 -10.22 3.68 -11.97
CA VAL A 78 -10.22 4.49 -13.20
C VAL A 78 -11.64 4.85 -13.62
N ASN A 79 -12.55 3.87 -13.67
CA ASN A 79 -13.95 4.12 -14.01
C ASN A 79 -14.65 5.01 -12.98
N GLY A 80 -14.31 4.88 -11.71
CA GLY A 80 -14.78 5.79 -10.66
C GLY A 80 -14.36 7.24 -10.91
N LEU A 81 -13.11 7.46 -11.33
CA LEU A 81 -12.61 8.79 -11.71
C LEU A 81 -13.35 9.35 -12.92
N LEU A 82 -13.50 8.54 -13.98
CA LEU A 82 -14.18 8.97 -15.21
C LEU A 82 -15.65 9.33 -14.94
N LYS A 83 -16.36 8.55 -14.11
CA LYS A 83 -17.74 8.86 -13.66
C LYS A 83 -17.84 10.19 -12.91
N GLN A 84 -16.76 10.66 -12.31
CA GLN A 84 -16.68 11.94 -11.60
C GLN A 84 -16.08 13.07 -12.45
N GLY A 85 -15.96 12.87 -13.76
CA GLY A 85 -15.58 13.90 -14.72
C GLY A 85 -14.08 13.95 -15.07
N ALA A 86 -13.28 12.97 -14.62
CA ALA A 86 -11.92 12.81 -15.12
C ALA A 86 -11.91 12.49 -16.61
N ARG A 87 -10.86 12.91 -17.31
CA ARG A 87 -10.59 12.45 -18.67
C ARG A 87 -9.39 11.52 -18.70
N ARG A 88 -9.53 10.44 -19.46
CA ARG A 88 -8.53 9.37 -19.56
C ARG A 88 -7.16 9.88 -20.03
N ASP A 89 -7.16 10.78 -21.01
CA ASP A 89 -5.97 11.42 -21.59
C ASP A 89 -5.21 12.36 -20.63
N ARG A 90 -5.75 12.61 -19.43
CA ARG A 90 -5.18 13.49 -18.42
C ARG A 90 -4.81 12.76 -17.12
N LEU A 91 -5.06 11.45 -17.06
CA LEU A 91 -4.80 10.69 -15.85
C LEU A 91 -3.30 10.63 -15.56
N GLU A 92 -2.95 10.96 -14.33
CA GLU A 92 -1.62 10.82 -13.77
C GLU A 92 -1.68 9.93 -12.52
N ALA A 93 -0.62 9.17 -12.28
CA ALA A 93 -0.57 8.18 -11.21
C ALA A 93 0.69 8.28 -10.37
N LYS A 94 0.55 8.00 -9.07
CA LYS A 94 1.65 7.71 -8.14
C LYS A 94 1.44 6.33 -7.52
N LEU A 95 2.53 5.59 -7.36
CA LEU A 95 2.51 4.23 -6.80
C LEU A 95 3.26 4.19 -5.47
N PHE A 96 2.70 3.47 -4.50
CA PHE A 96 3.30 3.29 -3.18
C PHE A 96 3.23 1.84 -2.73
N GLY A 97 4.19 1.41 -1.90
CA GLY A 97 4.19 0.08 -1.27
C GLY A 97 5.18 -0.90 -1.90
N GLY A 98 4.81 -2.17 -2.01
CA GLY A 98 5.64 -3.19 -2.67
C GLY A 98 6.94 -3.51 -1.94
N CYS A 99 7.01 -3.30 -0.61
CA CYS A 99 8.22 -3.62 0.12
C CYS A 99 8.47 -5.14 0.19
N ALA A 100 9.74 -5.51 0.27
CA ALA A 100 10.18 -6.86 0.50
C ALA A 100 10.46 -7.07 1.99
N PHE A 101 9.69 -7.93 2.65
CA PHE A 101 10.10 -8.44 3.96
C PHE A 101 11.25 -9.45 3.80
N MET A 102 12.17 -9.48 4.76
CA MET A 102 13.32 -10.40 4.78
C MET A 102 12.95 -11.91 4.84
N SER A 103 11.67 -12.26 4.93
CA SER A 103 11.18 -13.65 5.08
C SER A 103 10.35 -14.13 3.88
N GLY A 104 10.94 -14.18 2.69
CA GLY A 104 10.36 -14.88 1.53
C GLY A 104 9.27 -14.14 0.73
N ARG A 105 8.81 -12.97 1.19
CA ARG A 105 7.82 -12.13 0.47
C ARG A 105 8.42 -11.12 -0.51
N TYR A 106 9.73 -11.21 -0.79
CA TYR A 106 10.41 -10.35 -1.75
C TYR A 106 9.75 -10.40 -3.14
N ALA A 107 9.42 -11.61 -3.61
CA ALA A 107 8.80 -11.81 -4.91
C ALA A 107 7.41 -11.16 -5.03
N VAL A 108 6.64 -11.10 -3.92
CA VAL A 108 5.26 -10.59 -3.92
C VAL A 108 5.24 -9.07 -4.14
N GLY A 109 6.07 -8.34 -3.38
CA GLY A 109 6.16 -6.88 -3.51
C GLY A 109 6.58 -6.45 -4.90
N ALA A 110 7.66 -7.06 -5.42
CA ALA A 110 8.15 -6.80 -6.77
C ALA A 110 7.10 -7.13 -7.84
N ARG A 111 6.37 -8.25 -7.72
CA ARG A 111 5.30 -8.64 -8.64
C ARG A 111 4.15 -7.62 -8.65
N ASN A 112 3.73 -7.13 -7.49
CA ASN A 112 2.65 -6.14 -7.40
C ASN A 112 3.05 -4.80 -8.04
N VAL A 113 4.29 -4.36 -7.81
CA VAL A 113 4.82 -3.13 -8.42
C VAL A 113 4.90 -3.28 -9.94
N ALA A 114 5.49 -4.37 -10.42
CA ALA A 114 5.60 -4.65 -11.86
C ALA A 114 4.22 -4.72 -12.54
N PHE A 115 3.23 -5.30 -11.86
CA PHE A 115 1.84 -5.32 -12.34
C PHE A 115 1.26 -3.90 -12.46
N ALA A 116 1.36 -3.07 -11.41
CA ALA A 116 0.84 -1.70 -11.46
C ALA A 116 1.52 -0.87 -12.54
N GLU A 117 2.84 -0.92 -12.65
CA GLU A 117 3.58 -0.18 -13.68
C GLU A 117 3.19 -0.65 -15.10
N LYS A 118 3.01 -1.97 -15.29
CA LYS A 118 2.53 -2.51 -16.57
C LYS A 118 1.12 -1.99 -16.89
N PHE A 119 0.21 -2.06 -15.93
CA PHE A 119 -1.16 -1.54 -16.11
C PHE A 119 -1.14 -0.06 -16.53
N LEU A 120 -0.37 0.79 -15.83
CA LEU A 120 -0.29 2.22 -16.16
C LEU A 120 0.25 2.44 -17.58
N ARG A 121 1.28 1.69 -17.99
CA ARG A 121 1.82 1.77 -19.36
C ARG A 121 0.80 1.35 -20.41
N ASP A 122 0.12 0.23 -20.20
CA ASP A 122 -0.84 -0.33 -21.15
C ASP A 122 -2.06 0.59 -21.32
N GLU A 123 -2.49 1.26 -20.24
CA GLU A 123 -3.60 2.22 -20.25
C GLU A 123 -3.21 3.64 -20.66
N GLY A 124 -1.92 3.90 -20.91
CA GLY A 124 -1.41 5.23 -21.26
C GLY A 124 -1.52 6.26 -20.14
N ILE A 125 -1.54 5.83 -18.87
CA ILE A 125 -1.64 6.70 -17.70
C ILE A 125 -0.22 7.15 -17.29
N ALA A 126 -0.01 8.46 -17.16
CA ALA A 126 1.31 9.02 -16.84
C ALA A 126 1.77 8.61 -15.44
N TYR A 127 2.90 7.91 -15.33
CA TYR A 127 3.47 7.53 -14.03
C TYR A 127 4.42 8.62 -13.53
N LEU A 128 4.01 9.35 -12.48
CA LEU A 128 4.78 10.46 -11.90
C LEU A 128 5.77 10.03 -10.81
N GLY A 129 5.90 8.73 -10.57
CA GLY A 129 6.76 8.16 -9.53
C GLY A 129 6.01 7.84 -8.24
N GLY A 130 6.73 7.83 -7.12
CA GLY A 130 6.20 7.44 -5.82
C GLY A 130 7.26 6.71 -4.99
N SER A 131 6.82 5.85 -4.08
CA SER A 131 7.72 5.11 -3.19
C SER A 131 7.35 3.63 -3.18
N VAL A 132 8.00 2.89 -4.07
CA VAL A 132 7.80 1.44 -4.27
C VAL A 132 9.06 0.66 -3.88
N GLY A 133 8.93 -0.63 -3.55
CA GLY A 133 10.08 -1.48 -3.22
C GLY A 133 10.65 -1.21 -1.82
N GLY A 134 11.92 -1.55 -1.56
CA GLY A 134 12.59 -1.35 -0.26
C GLY A 134 12.20 -2.38 0.82
N ALA A 135 12.78 -2.26 2.02
CA ALA A 135 12.66 -3.26 3.09
C ALA A 135 11.60 -2.95 4.16
N GLN A 136 11.08 -1.73 4.19
CA GLN A 136 10.20 -1.25 5.25
C GLN A 136 8.79 -0.98 4.72
N GLY A 137 7.77 -1.30 5.53
CA GLY A 137 6.41 -0.86 5.26
C GLY A 137 6.30 0.67 5.33
N ARG A 138 5.21 1.23 4.81
CA ARG A 138 4.96 2.68 4.84
C ARG A 138 3.49 3.00 5.01
N ARG A 139 3.20 4.05 5.77
CA ARG A 139 1.88 4.69 5.79
C ARG A 139 1.84 5.80 4.75
N ILE A 140 0.81 5.80 3.93
CA ILE A 140 0.55 6.79 2.90
C ILE A 140 -0.63 7.66 3.31
N GLU A 141 -0.50 8.96 3.07
CA GLU A 141 -1.57 9.94 3.10
C GLU A 141 -1.62 10.61 1.73
N TYR A 142 -2.77 10.57 1.06
CA TYR A 142 -2.94 11.07 -0.29
C TYR A 142 -4.12 12.04 -0.35
N TRP A 143 -3.90 13.20 -0.96
CA TRP A 143 -4.92 14.22 -1.21
C TRP A 143 -5.38 14.09 -2.67
N PRO A 144 -6.51 13.44 -2.95
CA PRO A 144 -6.91 13.06 -4.30
C PRO A 144 -7.06 14.25 -5.26
N ALA A 145 -7.69 15.34 -4.81
CA ALA A 145 -7.90 16.51 -5.64
C ALA A 145 -6.60 17.19 -6.09
N SER A 146 -5.58 17.25 -5.21
CA SER A 146 -4.30 17.93 -5.48
C SER A 146 -3.18 17.02 -5.98
N GLY A 147 -3.29 15.71 -5.76
CA GLY A 147 -2.22 14.75 -6.05
C GLY A 147 -1.06 14.76 -5.06
N ARG A 148 -1.14 15.55 -3.98
CA ARG A 148 -0.13 15.55 -2.92
C ARG A 148 -0.14 14.21 -2.21
N ALA A 149 1.05 13.72 -1.86
CA ALA A 149 1.23 12.51 -1.09
C ALA A 149 2.26 12.74 0.01
N ARG A 150 2.00 12.18 1.20
CA ARG A 150 2.96 12.08 2.29
C ARG A 150 3.17 10.60 2.62
N GLN A 151 4.43 10.23 2.82
CA GLN A 151 4.81 8.88 3.23
C GLN A 151 5.51 8.93 4.59
N ILE A 152 5.24 7.93 5.42
CA ILE A 152 5.91 7.70 6.69
C ILE A 152 6.41 6.27 6.67
N MET A 153 7.72 6.09 6.71
CA MET A 153 8.33 4.77 6.82
C MET A 153 8.01 4.18 8.19
N LEU A 154 7.57 2.93 8.21
CA LEU A 154 7.35 2.18 9.43
C LEU A 154 8.69 1.58 9.87
N GLN A 155 9.02 1.75 11.15
CA GLN A 155 10.17 1.05 11.73
C GLN A 155 9.92 -0.46 11.61
N ALA A 156 10.94 -1.22 11.22
CA ALA A 156 10.89 -2.66 11.41
C ALA A 156 10.87 -2.89 12.92
N ASP A 157 9.90 -3.66 13.42
CA ASP A 157 9.95 -4.14 14.81
C ASP A 157 11.34 -4.76 15.02
N ALA A 158 12.07 -4.26 16.00
CA ALA A 158 13.30 -4.93 16.43
C ALA A 158 12.94 -6.39 16.77
N PRO A 159 13.80 -7.38 16.46
CA PRO A 159 13.58 -8.72 16.96
C PRO A 159 13.35 -8.64 18.48
N PRO A 160 12.39 -9.41 19.04
CA PRO A 160 12.17 -9.41 20.48
C PRO A 160 13.51 -9.66 21.17
N PRO A 161 13.81 -8.96 22.28
CA PRO A 161 15.06 -9.20 23.00
C PRO A 161 15.19 -10.71 23.29
N PRO A 162 16.40 -11.28 23.21
CA PRO A 162 16.59 -12.68 23.55
C PRO A 162 16.02 -12.95 24.93
N PRO A 163 15.40 -14.12 25.18
CA PRO A 163 14.88 -14.46 26.49
C PRO A 163 15.99 -14.28 27.53
N PRO A 164 15.67 -13.78 28.74
CA PRO A 164 16.65 -13.67 29.81
C PRO A 164 17.30 -15.04 30.04
N PRO A 165 18.61 -15.10 30.32
CA PRO A 165 19.26 -16.36 30.64
C PRO A 165 18.51 -17.04 31.79
N PRO A 166 18.36 -18.37 31.76
CA PRO A 166 17.68 -19.10 32.81
C PRO A 166 18.33 -18.74 34.16
N ALA A 167 17.48 -18.46 35.15
CA ALA A 167 17.97 -18.19 36.50
C ALA A 167 18.92 -19.32 36.94
N PRO A 168 20.05 -19.00 37.59
CA PRO A 168 20.95 -20.02 38.10
C PRO A 168 20.13 -20.98 38.99
N ARG A 169 20.19 -22.27 38.68
CA ARG A 169 19.55 -23.29 39.50
C ARG A 169 20.14 -23.18 40.89
N ALA A 170 19.27 -23.05 41.90
CA ALA A 170 19.69 -23.15 43.29
C ALA A 170 20.46 -24.46 43.47
N PRO A 171 21.56 -24.46 44.26
CA PRO A 171 22.29 -25.68 44.53
C PRO A 171 21.34 -26.69 45.16
N VAL A 172 21.20 -27.85 44.53
CA VAL A 172 20.50 -28.99 45.10
C VAL A 172 21.30 -29.41 46.31
N GLY A 173 20.69 -29.31 47.50
CA GLY A 173 21.33 -29.62 48.77
C GLY A 173 21.94 -31.01 48.77
N GLU A 174 23.18 -31.10 49.21
CA GLU A 174 23.77 -32.37 49.64
C GLU A 174 22.98 -32.87 50.85
N VAL A 175 22.43 -34.07 50.71
CA VAL A 175 21.88 -34.83 51.82
C VAL A 175 23.07 -35.39 52.60
N GLU A 176 23.41 -34.78 53.74
CA GLU A 176 24.28 -35.42 54.72
C GLU A 176 23.47 -36.50 55.46
N LEU A 177 23.89 -37.75 55.27
CA LEU A 177 23.46 -38.90 56.07
C LEU A 177 24.34 -38.97 57.31
N PHE A 178 23.74 -38.82 58.50
CA PHE A 178 24.28 -39.29 59.77
C PHE A 178 23.20 -40.07 60.52
#